data_AF-A0A7J3ZNW9-F1
#
_entry.id   AF-A0A7J3ZNW9-F1
#
_cell.length_a   1.000
_cell.length_b   1.000
_cell.length_c   1.000
_cell.angle_alpha   90.00
_cell.angle_beta   90.00
_cell.angle_gamma   90.00
#
_symmetry.space_group_name_H-M   'P 1'
#
loop_
_entity.id
_entity.type
_entity.pdbx_description
1 polymer ?
#
loop_
_entity_poly.entity_id
_entity_poly.type
_entity_poly.pdbx_seq_one_letter_code
_entity_poly.pdbx_strand_id
1 'polypeptide(L)'
;MVSIDRKKVIAKKILKDRDVLGRLYHGLKLSLNDISIILEIPEPTICRTFKRLGIPTRTLSEAVSLAKAKNNKLYGSRNDVKLSVELNALIHTDFTVCSCRRKLKIQGSTTHIGQIVFFNNIMKEHNVQPIKCIPKKCNETTLRKLNKEQWYGWQVYAFVDESFVKAITLDKLNYLRELSKKDEDLQLLYITRAIECDGGIILKKHKQIIEGRIFLTST
;
A
#
# COMPACT_ATOMS: atom_id res chain seq x y z
N MET A 1 -25.79 -16.70 -21.30
CA MET A 1 -25.41 -15.27 -21.42
C MET A 1 -26.69 -14.43 -21.43
N VAL A 2 -26.87 -13.52 -20.48
CA VAL A 2 -28.02 -12.58 -20.50
C VAL A 2 -27.66 -11.47 -21.49
N SER A 3 -28.50 -11.24 -22.50
CA SER A 3 -28.32 -10.15 -23.49
C SER A 3 -28.16 -8.79 -22.80
N ILE A 4 -27.30 -7.94 -23.34
CA ILE A 4 -27.00 -6.58 -22.83
C ILE A 4 -28.28 -5.76 -22.63
N ASP A 5 -29.29 -5.95 -23.47
CA ASP A 5 -30.57 -5.25 -23.36
C ASP A 5 -31.38 -5.71 -22.15
N ARG A 6 -31.35 -7.01 -21.82
CA ARG A 6 -32.03 -7.52 -20.62
C ARG A 6 -31.41 -6.96 -19.35
N LYS A 7 -30.08 -6.82 -19.28
CA LYS A 7 -29.39 -6.19 -18.14
C LYS A 7 -29.85 -4.74 -17.94
N LYS A 8 -29.91 -3.95 -19.01
CA LYS A 8 -30.37 -2.55 -18.95
C LYS A 8 -31.83 -2.43 -18.52
N VAL A 9 -32.70 -3.34 -18.95
CA VAL A 9 -34.11 -3.37 -18.50
C VAL A 9 -34.22 -3.67 -17.01
N ILE A 10 -33.48 -4.67 -16.52
CA ILE A 10 -33.46 -5.04 -15.10
C ILE A 10 -32.92 -3.88 -14.26
N ALA A 11 -31.80 -3.28 -14.67
CA ALA A 11 -31.19 -2.14 -13.98
C ALA A 11 -32.16 -0.94 -13.90
N LYS A 12 -32.88 -0.63 -14.99
CA LYS A 12 -33.91 0.41 -14.99
C LYS A 12 -35.09 0.09 -14.06
N LYS A 13 -35.46 -1.19 -13.91
CA LYS A 13 -36.51 -1.62 -12.98
C LYS A 13 -36.05 -1.42 -11.53
N ILE A 14 -34.82 -1.82 -11.22
CA ILE A 14 -34.20 -1.63 -9.89
C ILE A 14 -34.12 -0.14 -9.53
N LEU A 15 -33.81 0.76 -10.47
CA LEU A 15 -33.80 2.22 -10.23
C LEU A 15 -35.17 2.83 -9.87
N LYS A 16 -36.26 2.10 -10.07
CA LYS A 16 -37.60 2.54 -9.68
C LYS A 16 -38.05 1.92 -8.35
N ASP A 17 -37.31 0.93 -7.85
CA ASP A 17 -37.67 0.16 -6.67
C ASP A 17 -36.88 0.67 -5.46
N ARG A 18 -37.61 1.37 -4.58
CA ARG A 18 -37.06 1.95 -3.35
C ARG A 18 -36.53 0.87 -2.41
N ASP A 19 -37.22 -0.26 -2.29
CA ASP A 19 -36.91 -1.29 -1.31
C ASP A 19 -35.68 -2.09 -1.73
N VAL A 20 -35.55 -2.39 -3.02
CA VAL A 20 -34.36 -3.05 -3.56
C VAL A 20 -33.13 -2.17 -3.40
N LEU A 21 -33.20 -0.88 -3.77
CA LEU A 21 -32.09 0.05 -3.58
C LEU A 21 -31.75 0.27 -2.11
N GLY A 22 -32.77 0.35 -1.25
CA GLY A 22 -32.62 0.44 0.20
C GLY A 22 -31.92 -0.79 0.79
N ARG A 23 -32.28 -2.00 0.34
CA ARG A 23 -31.61 -3.26 0.76
C ARG A 23 -30.18 -3.35 0.25
N LEU A 24 -29.92 -2.99 -1.01
CA LEU A 24 -28.56 -2.96 -1.57
C LEU A 24 -27.66 -2.02 -0.77
N TYR A 25 -28.17 -0.84 -0.43
CA TYR A 25 -27.42 0.16 0.32
C TYR A 25 -27.36 -0.19 1.81
N HIS A 26 -28.46 -0.10 2.55
CA HIS A 26 -28.45 -0.27 4.01
C HIS A 26 -28.27 -1.73 4.46
N GLY A 27 -28.94 -2.68 3.79
CA GLY A 27 -28.87 -4.09 4.16
C GLY A 27 -27.51 -4.73 3.85
N LEU A 28 -27.06 -4.62 2.59
CA LEU A 28 -25.81 -5.20 2.11
C LEU A 28 -24.59 -4.28 2.30
N LYS A 29 -24.78 -3.11 2.92
CA LYS A 29 -23.70 -2.17 3.26
C LYS A 29 -22.85 -1.72 2.05
N LEU A 30 -23.44 -1.70 0.86
CA LEU A 30 -22.74 -1.27 -0.36
C LEU A 30 -22.59 0.26 -0.42
N SER A 31 -21.52 0.73 -1.07
CA SER A 31 -21.38 2.15 -1.43
C SER A 31 -22.19 2.49 -2.69
N LEU A 32 -22.47 3.77 -2.94
CA LEU A 32 -23.15 4.18 -4.17
C LEU A 32 -22.33 3.83 -5.41
N ASN A 33 -21.01 3.91 -5.31
CA ASN A 33 -20.09 3.43 -6.33
C ASN A 33 -20.17 1.91 -6.54
N ASP A 34 -20.25 1.10 -5.47
CA ASP A 34 -20.42 -0.37 -5.61
C ASP A 34 -21.75 -0.69 -6.34
N ILE A 35 -22.83 0.00 -5.99
CA ILE A 35 -24.14 -0.13 -6.66
C ILE A 35 -24.04 0.30 -8.13
N SER A 36 -23.28 1.37 -8.42
CA SER A 36 -23.04 1.87 -9.78
C SER A 36 -22.37 0.81 -10.66
N ILE A 37 -21.39 0.08 -10.11
CA ILE A 37 -20.66 -0.99 -10.80
C ILE A 37 -21.57 -2.19 -11.03
N ILE A 38 -22.32 -2.62 -10.01
CA ILE A 38 -23.23 -3.78 -10.09
C ILE A 38 -24.32 -3.55 -11.14
N LEU A 39 -24.87 -2.34 -11.19
CA LEU A 39 -25.96 -2.00 -12.09
C LEU A 39 -25.49 -1.46 -13.44
N GLU A 40 -24.18 -1.32 -13.65
CA GLU A 40 -23.56 -0.71 -14.84
C GLU A 40 -24.18 0.68 -15.15
N ILE A 41 -24.48 1.46 -14.12
CA ILE A 41 -25.11 2.79 -14.20
C ILE A 41 -24.20 3.81 -13.52
N PRO A 42 -23.97 5.01 -14.10
CA PRO A 42 -23.14 6.04 -13.46
C PRO A 42 -23.62 6.42 -12.06
N GLU A 43 -22.69 6.49 -11.10
CA GLU A 43 -22.95 6.88 -9.71
C GLU A 43 -23.79 8.16 -9.57
N PRO A 44 -23.59 9.25 -10.36
CA PRO A 44 -24.44 10.44 -10.27
C PRO A 44 -25.93 10.15 -10.52
N THR A 45 -26.24 9.17 -11.37
CA THR A 45 -27.62 8.75 -11.64
C THR A 45 -28.21 7.99 -10.45
N ILE A 46 -27.40 7.17 -9.77
CA ILE A 46 -27.79 6.52 -8.51
C ILE A 46 -28.08 7.57 -7.43
N CYS A 47 -27.19 8.55 -7.25
CA CYS A 47 -27.36 9.65 -6.31
C CYS A 47 -28.68 10.43 -6.54
N ARG A 48 -28.97 10.79 -7.79
CA ARG A 48 -30.25 11.45 -8.15
C ARG A 48 -31.45 10.57 -7.82
N THR A 49 -31.35 9.27 -8.08
CA THR A 49 -32.41 8.30 -7.80
C THR A 49 -32.69 8.18 -6.31
N PHE A 50 -31.65 8.14 -5.47
CA PHE A 50 -31.78 8.11 -4.01
C PHE A 50 -32.54 9.34 -3.48
N LYS A 51 -32.18 10.54 -3.98
CA LYS A 51 -32.90 11.77 -3.66
C LYS A 51 -34.36 11.71 -4.08
N ARG A 52 -34.63 11.25 -5.31
CA ARG A 52 -35.99 11.13 -5.86
C ARG A 52 -36.86 10.15 -5.08
N LEU A 53 -36.31 9.03 -4.62
CA LEU A 53 -37.02 7.98 -3.90
C LEU A 53 -37.03 8.18 -2.38
N GLY A 54 -36.46 9.27 -1.86
CA GLY A 54 -36.40 9.54 -0.43
C GLY A 54 -35.63 8.47 0.35
N ILE A 55 -34.58 7.89 -0.25
CA ILE A 55 -33.71 6.92 0.43
C ILE A 55 -32.66 7.72 1.20
N PRO A 56 -32.64 7.66 2.55
CA PRO A 56 -31.66 8.40 3.33
C PRO A 56 -30.26 7.89 3.05
N THR A 57 -29.36 8.80 2.67
CA THR A 57 -27.93 8.50 2.56
C THR A 57 -27.32 8.43 3.96
N ARG A 58 -26.29 7.61 4.12
CA ARG A 58 -25.57 7.50 5.39
C ARG A 58 -24.97 8.84 5.78
N THR A 59 -24.93 9.09 7.08
CA THR A 59 -24.17 10.22 7.62
C THR A 59 -22.67 10.00 7.38
N LEU A 60 -21.89 11.09 7.45
CA LEU A 60 -20.43 10.99 7.34
C LEU A 60 -19.86 10.03 8.39
N SER A 61 -20.37 10.05 9.62
CA SER A 61 -19.93 9.17 10.71
C SER A 61 -20.17 7.70 10.38
N GLU A 62 -21.37 7.35 9.89
CA GLU A 62 -21.71 5.99 9.48
C GLU A 62 -20.85 5.49 8.31
N ALA A 63 -20.63 6.35 7.31
CA ALA A 63 -19.77 6.03 6.17
C ALA A 63 -18.32 5.79 6.62
N VAL A 64 -17.83 6.57 7.59
CA VAL A 64 -16.50 6.38 8.20
C VAL A 64 -16.43 5.06 8.95
N SER A 65 -17.40 4.76 9.80
CA SER A 65 -17.46 3.53 10.60
C SER A 65 -17.55 2.29 9.73
N LEU A 66 -18.39 2.30 8.69
CA LEU A 66 -18.49 1.20 7.73
C LEU A 66 -17.21 0.97 6.95
N ALA A 67 -16.55 2.04 6.52
CA ALA A 67 -15.31 1.91 5.78
C ALA A 67 -14.15 1.47 6.67
N LYS A 68 -14.14 1.84 7.96
CA LYS A 68 -13.24 1.23 8.96
C LYS A 68 -13.52 -0.27 9.12
N ALA A 69 -14.79 -0.66 9.26
CA ALA A 69 -15.18 -2.06 9.39
C ALA A 69 -14.88 -2.91 8.13
N LYS A 70 -15.06 -2.36 6.92
CA LYS A 70 -14.78 -3.04 5.64
C LYS A 70 -13.27 -3.23 5.42
N ASN A 71 -12.44 -2.37 6.01
CA ASN A 71 -10.98 -2.44 5.97
C ASN A 71 -10.36 -3.07 7.22
N ASN A 72 -11.14 -3.74 8.08
CA ASN A 72 -10.58 -4.63 9.09
C ASN A 72 -10.03 -5.91 8.44
N LYS A 73 -9.12 -5.77 7.46
CA LYS A 73 -8.16 -6.83 7.16
C LYS A 73 -7.30 -6.90 8.42
N LEU A 74 -7.62 -7.85 9.30
CA LEU A 74 -6.86 -8.07 10.51
C LEU A 74 -5.42 -8.35 10.10
N TYR A 75 -4.51 -7.44 10.46
CA TYR A 75 -3.09 -7.68 10.43
C TYR A 75 -2.80 -8.96 11.22
N GLY A 76 -2.09 -9.92 10.63
CA GLY A 76 -1.73 -11.16 11.31
C GLY A 76 -1.75 -12.42 10.46
N SER A 77 -2.03 -12.35 9.15
CA SER A 77 -1.74 -13.47 8.27
C SER A 77 -0.21 -13.63 8.11
N ARG A 78 0.27 -14.85 7.82
CA ARG A 78 1.71 -15.12 7.63
C ARG A 78 2.34 -14.21 6.54
N ASN A 79 1.56 -13.87 5.51
CA ASN A 79 1.98 -12.94 4.45
C ASN A 79 2.11 -11.49 4.95
N ASP A 80 1.32 -11.08 5.95
CA ASP A 80 1.43 -9.74 6.53
C ASP A 80 2.69 -9.62 7.41
N VAL A 81 3.07 -10.70 8.10
CA VAL A 81 4.32 -10.74 8.88
C VAL A 81 5.53 -10.59 7.95
N LYS A 82 5.59 -11.37 6.87
CA LYS A 82 6.67 -11.27 5.88
C LYS A 82 6.72 -9.87 5.25
N LEU A 83 5.59 -9.34 4.79
CA LEU A 83 5.52 -7.99 4.23
C LEU A 83 6.00 -6.95 5.25
N SER A 84 5.60 -7.06 6.51
CA SER A 84 6.03 -6.12 7.55
C SER A 84 7.56 -6.07 7.69
N VAL A 85 8.22 -7.22 7.58
CA VAL A 85 9.68 -7.32 7.67
C VAL A 85 10.34 -6.61 6.49
N GLU A 86 9.84 -6.86 5.28
CA GLU A 86 10.34 -6.21 4.07
C GLU A 86 10.11 -4.69 4.12
N LEU A 87 8.94 -4.24 4.59
CA LEU A 87 8.64 -2.81 4.77
C LEU A 87 9.59 -2.14 5.76
N ASN A 88 9.88 -2.76 6.90
CA ASN A 88 10.83 -2.22 7.86
C ASN A 88 12.26 -2.17 7.27
N ALA A 89 12.67 -3.18 6.50
CA ALA A 89 13.97 -3.19 5.82
C ALA A 89 14.11 -2.02 4.83
N LEU A 90 13.07 -1.75 4.04
CA LEU A 90 13.03 -0.60 3.13
C LEU A 90 13.12 0.72 3.91
N ILE A 91 12.33 0.90 4.97
CA ILE A 91 12.25 2.16 5.73
C ILE A 91 13.54 2.43 6.53
N HIS A 92 14.26 1.39 6.94
CA HIS A 92 15.54 1.54 7.64
C HIS A 92 16.73 1.85 6.71
N THR A 93 16.48 1.96 5.41
CA THR A 93 17.46 2.30 4.38
C THR A 93 16.99 3.53 3.60
N ASP A 94 16.70 3.40 2.31
CA ASP A 94 16.46 4.50 1.38
C ASP A 94 15.00 4.96 1.28
N PHE A 95 14.09 4.26 1.96
CA PHE A 95 12.67 4.58 1.90
C PHE A 95 12.21 5.32 3.14
N THR A 96 11.16 6.10 2.95
CA THR A 96 10.45 6.83 4.00
C THR A 96 9.00 6.39 4.03
N VAL A 97 8.38 6.53 5.19
CA VAL A 97 6.98 6.21 5.43
C VAL A 97 6.23 7.46 5.87
N CYS A 98 5.03 7.66 5.32
CA CYS A 98 4.10 8.66 5.83
C CYS A 98 2.66 8.17 5.79
N SER A 99 1.87 8.57 6.79
CA SER A 99 0.44 8.26 6.79
C SER A 99 -0.30 9.17 5.81
N CYS A 100 -1.13 8.57 4.96
CA CYS A 100 -1.91 9.25 3.92
C CYS A 100 -3.37 8.78 3.99
N ARG A 101 -4.20 9.53 4.73
CA ARG A 101 -5.60 9.17 5.02
C ARG A 101 -5.69 7.82 5.73
N ARG A 102 -6.16 6.78 5.03
CA ARG A 102 -6.32 5.41 5.56
C ARG A 102 -5.34 4.42 4.94
N LYS A 103 -4.18 4.92 4.54
CA LYS A 103 -3.12 4.15 3.92
C LYS A 103 -1.79 4.65 4.44
N LEU A 104 -0.82 3.74 4.48
CA LEU A 104 0.57 4.09 4.64
C LEU A 104 1.21 4.23 3.26
N LYS A 105 1.84 5.37 3.03
CA LYS A 105 2.63 5.59 1.83
C LYS A 105 4.08 5.27 2.15
N ILE A 106 4.62 4.30 1.43
CA ILE A 106 6.05 3.97 1.43
C ILE A 106 6.64 4.58 0.17
N GLN A 107 7.67 5.40 0.31
CA GLN A 107 8.24 6.14 -0.82
C GLN A 107 9.77 6.24 -0.74
N GLY A 108 10.41 6.17 -1.89
CA GLY A 108 11.86 6.36 -2.05
C GLY A 108 12.12 7.27 -3.25
N SER A 109 13.38 7.69 -3.39
CA SER A 109 13.85 8.40 -4.59
C SER A 109 15.08 7.67 -5.13
N THR A 110 15.10 7.39 -6.42
CA THR A 110 16.19 6.61 -7.03
C THR A 110 16.50 7.09 -8.44
N THR A 111 17.75 6.92 -8.87
CA THR A 111 18.16 7.04 -10.27
C THR A 111 18.34 5.66 -10.92
N HIS A 112 18.27 4.58 -10.15
CA HIS A 112 18.57 3.22 -10.58
C HIS A 112 17.30 2.40 -10.82
N ILE A 113 17.17 1.84 -12.02
CA ILE A 113 16.02 0.99 -12.38
C ILE A 113 15.91 -0.26 -11.51
N GLY A 114 17.04 -0.77 -10.99
CA GLY A 114 17.08 -1.94 -10.12
C GLY A 114 16.23 -1.76 -8.86
N GLN A 115 16.36 -0.61 -8.19
CA GLN A 115 15.59 -0.30 -6.97
C GLN A 115 14.09 -0.17 -7.24
N ILE A 116 13.71 0.32 -8.44
CA ILE A 116 12.32 0.38 -8.90
C ILE A 116 11.75 -1.03 -9.08
N VAL A 117 12.47 -1.91 -9.79
CA VAL A 117 12.05 -3.30 -10.05
C VAL A 117 11.96 -4.09 -8.74
N PHE A 118 12.97 -3.94 -7.88
CA PHE A 118 13.02 -4.54 -6.55
C PHE A 118 11.79 -4.19 -5.71
N PHE A 119 11.50 -2.90 -5.56
CA PHE A 119 10.34 -2.43 -4.80
C PHE A 119 9.01 -2.92 -5.39
N ASN A 120 8.90 -2.98 -6.71
CA ASN A 120 7.73 -3.51 -7.40
C ASN A 120 7.53 -5.01 -7.14
N ASN A 121 8.62 -5.78 -7.09
CA ASN A 121 8.57 -7.23 -6.86
C ASN A 121 8.06 -7.55 -5.45
N ILE A 122 8.56 -6.85 -4.42
CA ILE A 122 8.04 -6.93 -3.04
C ILE A 122 6.53 -6.70 -3.02
N MET A 123 6.06 -5.61 -3.63
CA MET A 123 4.62 -5.28 -3.61
C MET A 123 3.78 -6.34 -4.32
N LYS A 124 4.25 -6.85 -5.46
CA LYS A 124 3.55 -7.90 -6.21
C LYS A 124 3.50 -9.23 -5.46
N GLU A 125 4.60 -9.65 -4.85
CA GLU A 125 4.67 -10.90 -4.07
C GLU A 125 3.61 -10.93 -2.96
N HIS A 126 3.34 -9.77 -2.36
CA HIS A 126 2.37 -9.63 -1.29
C HIS A 126 0.96 -9.24 -1.74
N ASN A 127 0.66 -9.32 -3.05
CA ASN A 127 -0.63 -8.90 -3.63
C ASN A 127 -1.02 -7.46 -3.25
N VAL A 128 -0.03 -6.59 -3.06
CA VAL A 128 -0.23 -5.15 -2.86
C VAL A 128 -0.31 -4.47 -4.22
N GLN A 129 -0.96 -3.32 -4.28
CA GLN A 129 -1.04 -2.54 -5.51
C GLN A 129 0.38 -2.24 -6.06
N PRO A 130 0.58 -2.32 -7.39
CA PRO A 130 1.86 -2.00 -8.00
C PRO A 130 2.37 -0.62 -7.61
N ILE A 131 3.70 -0.49 -7.59
CA ILE A 131 4.34 0.79 -7.28
C ILE A 131 3.99 1.83 -8.35
N LYS A 132 3.95 3.08 -7.94
CA LYS A 132 3.86 4.24 -8.83
C LYS A 132 5.24 4.86 -8.95
N CYS A 133 5.59 5.25 -10.17
CA CYS A 133 6.87 5.87 -10.49
C CYS A 133 6.61 7.19 -11.20
N ILE A 134 7.17 8.29 -10.69
CA ILE A 134 6.96 9.63 -11.24
C ILE A 134 8.34 10.30 -11.39
N PRO A 135 8.67 10.87 -12.56
CA PRO A 135 9.91 11.61 -12.71
C PRO A 135 9.81 12.92 -11.91
N LYS A 136 10.87 13.23 -11.15
CA LYS A 136 10.96 14.45 -10.34
C LYS A 136 12.27 15.16 -10.67
N LYS A 137 12.19 16.46 -10.94
CA LYS A 137 13.38 17.28 -11.19
C LYS A 137 14.25 17.28 -9.94
N CYS A 138 15.54 16.98 -10.09
CA CYS A 138 16.50 17.05 -8.99
C CYS A 138 16.63 18.50 -8.51
N ASN A 139 16.78 18.71 -7.19
CA ASN A 139 17.12 20.02 -6.67
C ASN A 139 18.57 20.37 -7.02
N GLU A 140 18.95 21.65 -6.96
CA GLU A 140 20.30 22.10 -7.33
C GLU A 140 21.40 21.39 -6.53
N THR A 141 21.16 21.06 -5.26
CA THR A 141 22.11 20.38 -4.39
C THR A 141 22.42 18.97 -4.89
N THR A 142 21.41 18.21 -5.33
CA THR A 142 21.58 16.88 -5.91
C THR A 142 22.16 16.96 -7.32
N LEU A 143 21.81 17.99 -8.11
CA LEU A 143 22.40 18.26 -9.43
C LEU A 143 23.90 18.59 -9.37
N ARG A 144 24.38 19.17 -8.27
CA ARG A 144 25.82 19.43 -8.07
C ARG A 144 26.62 18.15 -7.78
N LYS A 145 25.99 17.13 -7.19
CA LYS A 145 26.60 15.84 -6.86
C LYS A 145 26.52 14.84 -8.02
N LEU A 146 25.44 14.91 -8.80
CA LEU A 146 25.26 14.12 -10.02
C LEU A 146 26.00 14.78 -11.18
N ASN A 147 26.38 14.00 -12.19
CA ASN A 147 26.91 14.54 -13.43
C ASN A 147 25.84 15.47 -14.05
N LYS A 148 26.22 16.66 -14.53
CA LYS A 148 25.30 17.75 -14.97
C LYS A 148 24.31 17.37 -16.09
N GLU A 149 24.38 16.14 -16.59
CA GLU A 149 23.51 15.58 -17.62
C GLU A 149 22.25 14.89 -17.04
N GLN A 150 22.21 14.58 -15.75
CA GLN A 150 21.09 13.88 -15.12
C GLN A 150 20.18 14.85 -14.34
N TRP A 151 19.15 15.36 -15.04
CA TRP A 151 18.28 16.44 -14.53
C TRP A 151 17.07 15.94 -13.71
N TYR A 152 16.87 14.62 -13.64
CA TYR A 152 15.71 14.00 -13.02
C TYR A 152 16.08 12.76 -12.21
N GLY A 153 15.37 12.55 -11.12
CA GLY A 153 15.32 11.30 -10.36
C GLY A 153 13.91 10.71 -10.40
N TRP A 154 13.79 9.43 -10.11
CA TRP A 154 12.50 8.75 -10.02
C TRP A 154 12.01 8.76 -8.58
N GLN A 155 10.85 9.38 -8.36
CA GLN A 155 10.12 9.18 -7.12
C GLN A 155 9.28 7.90 -7.27
N VAL A 156 9.56 6.91 -6.44
CA VAL A 156 8.80 5.66 -6.37
C VAL A 156 7.99 5.60 -5.09
N TYR A 157 6.75 5.13 -5.16
CA TYR A 157 5.94 4.94 -3.98
C TYR A 157 4.86 3.88 -4.16
N ALA A 158 4.45 3.26 -3.05
CA ALA A 158 3.30 2.37 -2.96
C ALA A 158 2.44 2.74 -1.77
N PHE A 159 1.21 2.25 -1.78
CA PHE A 159 0.31 2.37 -0.64
C PHE A 159 0.00 1.00 -0.05
N VAL A 160 0.28 0.84 1.23
CA VAL A 160 -0.15 -0.30 2.04
C VAL A 160 -1.30 0.12 2.94
N ASP A 161 -2.04 -0.87 3.43
CA ASP A 161 -3.17 -0.63 4.32
C ASP A 161 -2.71 -0.02 5.66
N GLU A 162 -3.56 0.79 6.29
CA GLU A 162 -3.27 1.46 7.56
C GLU A 162 -3.06 0.46 8.73
N SER A 163 -3.55 -0.77 8.61
CA SER A 163 -3.29 -1.85 9.58
C SER A 163 -1.80 -2.12 9.81
N PHE A 164 -0.92 -1.81 8.85
CA PHE A 164 0.52 -1.96 8.98
C PHE A 164 1.18 -0.88 9.84
N VAL A 165 0.48 0.19 10.25
CA VAL A 165 1.06 1.27 11.09
C VAL A 165 1.71 0.72 12.35
N LYS A 166 1.07 -0.25 13.01
CA LYS A 166 1.60 -0.86 14.23
C LYS A 166 2.78 -1.80 13.99
N ALA A 167 2.96 -2.23 12.75
CA ALA A 167 4.03 -3.14 12.34
C ALA A 167 5.32 -2.39 11.94
N ILE A 168 5.21 -1.10 11.64
CA ILE A 168 6.35 -0.25 11.31
C ILE A 168 7.02 0.23 12.59
N THR A 169 8.32 0.00 12.70
CA THR A 169 9.19 0.50 13.76
C THR A 169 10.21 1.42 13.11
N LEU A 170 10.47 2.60 13.67
CA LEU A 170 11.52 3.50 13.16
C LEU A 170 12.88 3.25 13.85
N ASP A 171 12.85 2.67 15.04
CA ASP A 171 14.05 2.24 15.75
C ASP A 171 14.58 0.93 15.16
N LYS A 172 15.49 1.08 14.19
CA LYS A 172 16.12 -0.05 13.48
C LYS A 172 16.85 -1.03 14.40
N LEU A 173 17.46 -0.56 15.49
CA LEU A 173 18.24 -1.41 16.38
C LEU A 173 17.33 -2.24 17.27
N ASN A 174 16.29 -1.61 17.83
CA ASN A 174 15.31 -2.32 18.62
C ASN A 174 14.52 -3.31 17.76
N TYR A 175 14.13 -2.92 16.56
CA TYR A 175 13.45 -3.81 15.61
C TYR A 175 14.27 -5.08 15.33
N LEU A 176 15.55 -4.93 15.01
CA LEU A 176 16.42 -6.07 14.70
C LEU A 176 16.61 -7.00 15.90
N ARG A 177 16.77 -6.44 17.12
CA ARG A 177 16.88 -7.23 18.36
C ARG A 177 15.61 -8.03 18.66
N GLU A 178 14.45 -7.46 18.41
CA GLU A 178 13.18 -8.15 18.63
C GLU A 178 12.92 -9.19 17.53
N LEU A 179 13.37 -8.93 16.30
CA LEU A 179 13.27 -9.89 15.20
C LEU A 179 14.17 -11.11 15.43
N SER A 180 15.42 -10.90 15.88
CA SER A 180 16.38 -11.98 16.14
C SER A 180 15.95 -12.94 17.26
N LYS A 181 15.03 -12.51 18.14
CA LYS A 181 14.46 -13.37 19.19
C LYS A 181 13.29 -14.21 18.70
N LYS A 182 12.68 -13.84 17.56
CA LYS A 182 11.43 -14.43 17.08
C LYS A 182 11.67 -15.55 16.08
N ASP A 183 12.42 -15.25 15.02
CA ASP A 183 12.50 -16.12 13.85
C ASP A 183 13.75 -15.79 13.03
N GLU A 184 14.63 -16.79 12.84
CA GLU A 184 15.87 -16.65 12.08
C GLU A 184 15.61 -16.42 10.58
N ASP A 185 14.57 -17.03 10.00
CA ASP A 185 14.24 -16.87 8.58
C ASP A 185 13.75 -15.45 8.29
N LEU A 186 12.95 -14.89 9.20
CA LEU A 186 12.52 -13.49 9.09
C LEU A 186 13.68 -12.53 9.28
N GLN A 187 14.62 -12.84 10.17
CA GLN A 187 15.84 -12.06 10.31
C GLN A 187 16.67 -12.09 9.04
N LEU A 188 16.87 -13.27 8.43
CA LEU A 188 17.59 -13.40 7.17
C LEU A 188 16.92 -12.61 6.03
N LEU A 189 15.60 -12.66 5.97
CA LEU A 189 14.82 -11.87 5.01
C LEU A 189 15.07 -10.37 5.20
N TYR A 190 14.97 -9.86 6.43
CA TYR A 190 15.23 -8.46 6.75
C TYR A 190 16.62 -8.03 6.25
N ILE A 191 17.64 -8.82 6.57
CA ILE A 191 19.04 -8.53 6.21
C ILE A 191 19.20 -8.48 4.70
N THR A 192 18.65 -9.48 4.00
CA THR A 192 18.71 -9.56 2.53
C THR A 192 18.08 -8.31 1.90
N ARG A 193 16.87 -7.93 2.33
CA ARG A 193 16.18 -6.74 1.80
C ARG A 193 16.89 -5.45 2.10
N ALA A 194 17.48 -5.33 3.29
CA ALA A 194 18.23 -4.14 3.65
C ALA A 194 19.46 -3.95 2.75
N ILE A 195 20.16 -5.04 2.41
CA ILE A 195 21.31 -5.02 1.50
C ILE A 195 20.90 -4.70 0.07
N GLU A 196 19.81 -5.31 -0.42
CA GLU A 196 19.28 -5.04 -1.77
C GLU A 196 18.82 -3.59 -1.96
N CYS A 197 18.50 -2.89 -0.86
CA CYS A 197 17.92 -1.55 -0.90
C CYS A 197 18.95 -0.41 -0.91
N ASP A 198 20.02 -0.53 -0.12
CA ASP A 198 21.30 0.22 -0.18
C ASP A 198 22.21 -0.04 1.04
N GLY A 199 21.81 -0.94 1.95
CA GLY A 199 22.64 -1.37 3.09
C GLY A 199 23.81 -2.25 2.66
N GLY A 200 24.70 -2.57 3.60
CA GLY A 200 25.83 -3.44 3.31
C GLY A 200 26.29 -4.28 4.49
N ILE A 201 27.15 -5.26 4.19
CA ILE A 201 27.81 -6.11 5.19
C ILE A 201 29.32 -5.85 5.13
N ILE A 202 29.90 -5.52 6.28
CA ILE A 202 31.34 -5.52 6.49
C ILE A 202 31.73 -6.87 7.08
N LEU A 203 32.49 -7.66 6.33
CA LEU A 203 33.05 -8.92 6.82
C LEU A 203 34.45 -8.67 7.40
N LYS A 204 34.67 -9.05 8.65
CA LYS A 204 35.99 -9.07 9.31
C LYS A 204 36.39 -10.52 9.55
N LYS A 205 37.52 -10.93 8.97
CA LYS A 205 38.10 -12.25 9.25
C LYS A 205 38.99 -12.15 10.49
N HIS A 206 38.66 -12.89 11.53
CA HIS A 206 39.50 -13.05 12.71
C HIS A 206 39.85 -14.53 12.89
N LYS A 207 41.10 -14.91 12.59
CA LYS A 207 41.55 -16.31 12.52
C LYS A 207 40.70 -17.14 11.55
N GLN A 208 39.97 -18.15 12.04
CA GLN A 208 39.04 -19.00 11.28
C GLN A 208 37.58 -18.50 11.31
N ILE A 209 37.30 -17.43 12.04
CA ILE A 209 35.94 -16.88 12.20
C ILE A 209 35.77 -15.69 11.24
N ILE A 210 34.65 -15.66 10.53
CA ILE A 210 34.22 -14.51 9.73
C ILE A 210 33.10 -13.80 10.49
N GLU A 211 33.34 -12.58 10.94
CA GLU A 211 32.35 -11.73 11.60
C GLU A 211 31.73 -10.78 10.57
N GLY A 212 30.40 -10.76 10.47
CA GLY A 212 29.67 -9.79 9.62
C GLY A 212 29.06 -8.66 10.45
N ARG A 213 29.30 -7.41 10.05
CA ARG A 213 28.61 -6.22 10.58
C ARG A 213 27.74 -5.62 9.49
N ILE A 214 26.45 -5.53 9.74
CA ILE A 214 25.52 -4.87 8.83
C ILE A 214 25.56 -3.37 9.11
N PHE A 215 25.75 -2.56 8.08
CA PHE A 215 25.51 -1.13 8.14
C PHE A 215 24.29 -0.80 7.29
N LEU A 216 23.41 0.01 7.88
CA LEU A 216 22.22 0.55 7.22
C LEU A 216 22.53 2.02 6.99
N THR A 217 22.80 2.39 5.73
CA THR A 217 22.94 3.77 5.29
C THR A 217 21.64 4.50 5.63
N SER A 218 21.72 5.53 6.47
CA SER A 218 20.62 6.47 6.65
C SER A 218 21.00 7.76 5.94
N THR A 219 20.19 8.19 4.99
CA THR A 219 20.20 9.57 4.49
C THR A 219 19.75 10.55 5.56
#